data_AF-A0A0L0N5N6-F1
#
_entry.id   AF-A0A0L0N5N6-F1
#
_cell.length_a   1.000
_cell.length_b   1.000
_cell.length_c   1.000
_cell.angle_alpha   90.00
_cell.angle_beta   90.00
_cell.angle_gamma   90.00
#
_symmetry.space_group_name_H-M   'P 1'
#
loop_
_entity.id
_entity.type
_entity.pdbx_description
1 polymer ?
#
loop_
_entity_poly.entity_id
_entity_poly.type
_entity_poly.pdbx_seq_one_letter_code
_entity_poly.pdbx_strand_id
1 'polypeptide(L)'
;MPKGDDALAGRDERNIASHRFPPDPMNDRTIKFQGLYISVFNQETQDRKILEENVAEFKDFEVPKGYTTYVRGVEMVRWVI
;
A
#
# COMPACT_ATOMS: atom_id res chain seq x y z
N MET A 1 10.54 14.37 5.43
CA MET A 1 10.51 12.94 5.80
C MET A 1 10.66 12.11 4.53
N PRO A 2 11.23 10.90 4.60
CA PRO A 2 11.14 9.93 3.52
C PRO A 2 9.68 9.70 3.10
N LYS A 3 9.50 9.45 1.81
CA LYS A 3 8.19 9.15 1.22
C LYS A 3 7.67 7.83 1.76
N GLY A 4 6.42 7.79 2.22
CA GLY A 4 5.78 6.61 2.81
C GLY A 4 5.87 6.55 4.34
N ASP A 5 6.70 7.38 4.98
CA ASP A 5 6.87 7.34 6.45
C ASP A 5 5.63 7.83 7.20
N ASP A 6 4.93 8.83 6.67
CA ASP A 6 3.68 9.31 7.26
C ASP A 6 2.61 8.24 7.17
N ALA A 7 2.49 7.60 6.00
CA ALA A 7 1.58 6.49 5.79
C ALA A 7 1.86 5.33 6.77
N LEU A 8 3.13 4.94 6.94
CA LEU A 8 3.55 3.87 7.86
C LEU A 8 3.30 4.23 9.33
N ALA A 9 3.34 5.51 9.68
CA ALA A 9 3.01 6.00 11.01
C ALA A 9 1.49 6.15 11.24
N GLY A 10 0.65 5.64 10.34
CA GLY A 10 -0.81 5.72 10.44
C GLY A 10 -1.36 7.12 10.16
N ARG A 11 -0.61 7.99 9.49
CA ARG A 11 -1.08 9.31 9.04
C ARG A 11 -1.42 9.25 7.54
N ASP A 12 -2.34 10.10 7.11
CA ASP A 12 -2.67 10.19 5.68
C ASP A 12 -1.51 10.87 4.94
N GLU A 13 -0.97 10.22 3.91
CA GLU A 13 0.04 10.78 3.02
C GLU A 13 -0.54 10.94 1.60
N ARG A 14 -0.25 12.07 0.95
CA ARG A 14 -0.95 12.50 -0.29
C ARG A 14 0.01 12.77 -1.44
N ASN A 15 -0.52 12.74 -2.66
CA ASN A 15 0.18 13.16 -3.90
C ASN A 15 1.52 12.43 -4.15
N ILE A 16 1.56 11.14 -3.83
CA ILE A 16 2.73 10.28 -4.02
C ILE A 16 2.74 9.76 -5.46
N ALA A 17 3.74 10.14 -6.27
CA ALA A 17 3.85 9.66 -7.67
C ALA A 17 3.90 8.12 -7.77
N SER A 18 4.77 7.47 -7.00
CA SER A 18 4.78 6.02 -6.76
C SER A 18 5.60 5.69 -5.52
N HIS A 19 5.28 4.60 -4.83
CA HIS A 19 6.05 4.14 -3.68
C HIS A 19 5.91 2.62 -3.50
N ARG A 20 6.92 2.00 -2.89
CA ARG A 20 6.94 0.58 -2.56
C ARG A 20 7.13 0.45 -1.04
N PHE A 21 6.08 0.04 -0.36
CA PHE A 21 6.14 -0.26 1.07
C PHE A 21 6.73 -1.65 1.28
N PRO A 22 7.69 -1.79 2.21
CA PRO A 22 8.29 -3.09 2.50
C PRO A 22 7.27 -4.05 3.13
N PRO A 23 7.46 -5.37 2.96
CA PRO A 23 6.64 -6.36 3.63
C PRO A 23 6.85 -6.32 5.15
N ASP A 24 5.80 -6.61 5.90
CA ASP A 24 5.92 -6.93 7.34
C ASP A 24 6.05 -8.44 7.49
N PRO A 25 7.13 -8.95 8.12
CA PRO A 25 7.35 -10.40 8.22
C PRO A 25 6.46 -11.07 9.28
N MET A 26 5.86 -10.30 10.20
CA MET A 26 5.19 -10.83 11.38
C MET A 26 3.67 -10.72 11.28
N ASN A 27 3.16 -9.61 10.75
CA ASN A 27 1.74 -9.25 10.87
C ASN A 27 1.08 -9.05 9.51
N ASP A 28 -0.16 -9.53 9.40
CA ASP A 28 -1.09 -9.05 8.37
C ASP A 28 -1.47 -7.61 8.72
N ARG A 29 -1.55 -6.76 7.69
CA ARG A 29 -1.81 -5.33 7.84
C ARG A 29 -2.91 -4.89 6.89
N THR A 30 -3.50 -3.73 7.15
CA THR A 30 -4.45 -3.09 6.24
C THR A 30 -3.89 -1.77 5.75
N ILE A 31 -3.94 -1.57 4.43
CA ILE A 31 -3.62 -0.29 3.81
C ILE A 31 -4.90 0.34 3.27
N LYS A 32 -5.12 1.61 3.58
CA LYS A 32 -6.18 2.41 2.98
C LYS A 32 -5.60 3.23 1.84
N PHE A 33 -6.23 3.16 0.66
CA PHE A 33 -5.64 3.68 -0.57
C PHE A 33 -6.68 4.31 -1.50
N GLN A 34 -6.29 5.41 -2.14
CA GLN A 34 -6.97 6.08 -3.26
C GLN A 34 -5.91 6.53 -4.26
N GLY A 35 -6.09 6.19 -5.54
CA GLY A 35 -5.15 6.58 -6.60
C GLY A 35 -5.19 5.69 -7.83
N LEU A 36 -4.21 5.87 -8.70
CA LEU A 36 -4.21 5.24 -10.03
C LEU A 36 -3.93 3.74 -10.02
N TYR A 37 -3.13 3.23 -9.08
CA TYR A 37 -2.72 1.83 -9.09
C TYR A 37 -2.26 1.37 -7.71
N ILE A 38 -2.69 0.17 -7.31
CA ILE A 38 -2.18 -0.58 -6.17
C ILE A 38 -1.93 -2.04 -6.54
N SER A 39 -0.83 -2.60 -6.07
CA SER A 39 -0.57 -4.03 -6.14
C SER A 39 0.04 -4.57 -4.86
N VAL A 40 -0.51 -5.68 -4.38
CA VAL A 40 -0.02 -6.44 -3.22
C VAL A 40 0.49 -7.78 -3.72
N PHE A 41 1.79 -8.01 -3.57
CA PHE A 41 2.45 -9.18 -4.15
C PHE A 41 3.61 -9.67 -3.26
N ASN A 42 3.84 -10.97 -3.28
CA ASN A 42 4.95 -11.62 -2.58
C ASN A 42 6.09 -11.85 -3.59
N GLN A 43 7.28 -11.32 -3.28
CA GLN A 43 8.44 -11.42 -4.17
C GLN A 43 9.04 -12.83 -4.23
N GLU A 44 8.96 -13.59 -3.13
CA GLU A 44 9.57 -14.91 -3.03
C GLU A 44 8.76 -15.96 -3.80
N THR A 45 7.43 -15.95 -3.61
CA THR A 45 6.53 -16.92 -4.24
C THR A 45 6.00 -16.46 -5.59
N GLN A 46 6.24 -15.20 -5.96
CA GLN A 46 5.64 -14.52 -7.12
C GLN A 46 4.10 -14.46 -7.05
N ASP A 47 3.49 -14.71 -5.89
CA ASP A 47 2.05 -14.63 -5.71
C ASP A 47 1.57 -13.17 -5.70
N ARG A 48 0.48 -12.89 -6.41
CA ARG A 48 -0.13 -11.55 -6.44
C ARG A 48 -1.57 -11.64 -5.95
N LYS A 49 -1.83 -11.00 -4.81
CA LYS A 49 -3.14 -10.96 -4.17
C LYS A 49 -4.01 -9.84 -4.70
N ILE A 50 -3.44 -8.66 -4.87
CA ILE A 50 -4.18 -7.46 -5.29
C ILE A 50 -3.51 -6.86 -6.51
N LEU A 51 -4.35 -6.49 -7.46
CA LEU A 51 -4.05 -5.63 -8.58
C LEU A 51 -5.32 -4.82 -8.87
N GLU A 52 -5.30 -3.55 -8.54
CA GLU A 52 -6.41 -2.65 -8.83
C GLU A 52 -5.90 -1.33 -9.41
N GLU A 53 -6.67 -0.79 -10.35
CA GLU A 53 -6.38 0.45 -11.07
C GLU A 53 -7.54 1.44 -10.89
N ASN A 54 -7.23 2.73 -10.89
CA ASN A 54 -8.21 3.83 -10.78
C ASN A 54 -9.12 3.69 -9.55
N VAL A 55 -8.51 3.49 -8.38
CA VAL A 55 -9.20 3.43 -7.09
C VAL A 55 -9.67 4.84 -6.73
N ALA A 56 -10.91 5.15 -7.11
CA ALA A 56 -11.51 6.48 -6.95
C ALA A 56 -11.92 6.78 -5.50
N GLU A 57 -12.24 5.75 -4.71
CA GLU A 57 -12.65 5.88 -3.32
C GLU A 57 -11.53 5.48 -2.36
N PHE A 58 -11.43 6.17 -1.23
CA PHE A 58 -10.47 5.82 -0.19
C PHE A 58 -10.93 4.59 0.60
N LYS A 59 -10.49 3.41 0.17
CA LYS A 59 -10.93 2.11 0.68
C LYS A 59 -9.78 1.24 1.18
N ASP A 60 -10.15 0.20 1.92
CA ASP A 60 -9.23 -0.68 2.63
C ASP A 60 -8.81 -1.88 1.77
N PHE A 61 -7.55 -2.28 1.91
CA PHE A 61 -6.95 -3.44 1.26
C PHE A 61 -6.14 -4.25 2.27
N GLU A 62 -6.38 -5.55 2.30
CA GLU A 62 -5.64 -6.48 3.15
C GLU A 62 -4.25 -6.77 2.56
N VAL A 63 -3.22 -6.66 3.38
CA VAL A 63 -1.83 -6.96 3.02
C VAL A 63 -1.35 -8.08 3.93
N PRO A 64 -1.29 -9.33 3.44
CA PRO A 64 -0.80 -10.42 4.26
C PRO A 64 0.68 -10.23 4.61
N LYS A 65 1.11 -10.81 5.72
CA LYS A 65 2.51 -10.84 6.12
C LYS A 65 3.41 -11.38 5.00
N GLY A 66 4.56 -10.77 4.82
CA GLY A 66 5.50 -11.07 3.73
C GLY A 66 5.15 -10.46 2.38
N TYR A 67 4.01 -9.76 2.23
CA TYR A 67 3.64 -9.12 0.96
C TYR A 67 4.10 -7.66 0.90
N THR A 68 4.63 -7.30 -0.26
CA THR A 68 5.02 -5.94 -0.61
C THR A 68 3.84 -5.21 -1.23
N THR A 69 3.66 -3.93 -0.89
CA THR A 69 2.64 -3.08 -1.50
C THR A 69 3.30 -2.03 -2.40
N TYR A 70 2.95 -2.05 -3.69
CA TYR A 70 3.36 -1.04 -4.65
C TYR A 70 2.17 -0.17 -5.04
N VAL A 71 2.34 1.16 -4.95
CA VAL A 71 1.32 2.16 -5.28
C VAL A 71 1.85 3.15 -6.31
N ARG A 72 0.99 3.65 -7.18
CA ARG A 72 1.30 4.70 -8.17
C ARG A 72 0.11 5.66 -8.33
N GLY A 73 0.42 6.93 -8.59
CA GLY A 73 -0.57 8.00 -8.74
C GLY A 73 -1.44 8.12 -7.50
N VAL A 74 -0.83 8.14 -6.34
CA VAL A 74 -1.52 8.13 -5.06
C VAL A 74 -2.09 9.50 -4.78
N GLU A 75 -3.41 9.57 -4.61
CA GLU A 75 -4.08 10.76 -4.09
C GLU A 75 -4.01 10.77 -2.57
N MET A 76 -4.22 9.61 -1.94
CA MET A 76 -4.15 9.43 -0.49
C MET A 76 -3.83 7.97 -0.10
N VAL A 77 -2.98 7.79 0.90
CA VAL A 77 -2.61 6.47 1.42
C VAL A 77 -2.32 6.52 2.93
N ARG A 78 -2.69 5.45 3.66
CA ARG A 78 -2.39 5.28 5.08
C ARG A 78 -2.37 3.80 5.47
N TRP A 79 -1.49 3.40 6.38
CA TRP A 79 -1.58 2.10 7.05
C TRP A 79 -2.48 2.17 8.29
N VAL A 80 -3.34 1.17 8.47
CA VAL A 80 -4.13 1.02 9.69
C VAL A 80 -3.23 0.34 10.73
N ILE A 81 -3.04 1.01 11.86
CA ILE A 81 -2.22 0.58 13.01
C ILE A 81 -3.07 0.04 14.15
#